data_AF-A0A0W0WWL1-F1
#
_entry.id   AF-A0A0W0WWL1-F1
#
_cell.length_a   1.000
_cell.length_b   1.000
_cell.length_c   1.000
_cell.angle_alpha   90.00
_cell.angle_beta   90.00
_cell.angle_gamma   90.00
#
_symmetry.space_group_name_H-M   'P 1'
#
loop_
_entity.id
_entity.type
_entity.pdbx_description
1 polymer ?
#
loop_
_entity_poly.entity_id
_entity_poly.type
_entity_poly.pdbx_seq_one_letter_code
_entity_poly.pdbx_strand_id
1 'polypeptide(L)'
;MVTSKIQDSLFILSGIIGASILLYGLTQMPAQIYYVIGSTLLLFTSLHFRLLYFIALEMILIAGHGAILLHINNTLQIALPVLLSVQLLVFYLLSGQLNNLFLLIGITGIAFLSVGFAYVNQWIFFFGGLSIAIYAFHCAYRGKLITLLWAILNTLFALIAIYKLIFY
;
A
#
# COMPACT_ATOMS: atom_id res chain seq x y z
N MET A 1 -24.96 -6.32 18.17
CA MET A 1 -24.81 -6.76 16.75
C MET A 1 -25.03 -5.64 15.74
N VAL A 2 -25.98 -4.71 15.92
CA VAL A 2 -26.22 -3.59 14.97
C VAL A 2 -25.09 -2.54 15.00
N THR A 3 -24.51 -2.29 16.16
CA THR A 3 -23.42 -1.30 16.35
C THR A 3 -22.12 -1.67 15.61
N SER A 4 -21.75 -2.96 15.54
CA SER A 4 -20.53 -3.36 14.81
C SER A 4 -20.68 -3.18 13.30
N LYS A 5 -21.86 -3.48 12.72
CA LYS A 5 -22.09 -3.30 11.27
C LYS A 5 -21.98 -1.84 10.83
N ILE A 6 -22.45 -0.90 11.65
CA ILE A 6 -22.34 0.54 11.36
C ILE A 6 -20.87 0.97 11.43
N GLN A 7 -20.15 0.54 12.47
CA GLN A 7 -18.71 0.80 12.60
C GLN A 7 -17.93 0.23 11.42
N ASP A 8 -18.17 -1.03 11.05
CA ASP A 8 -17.55 -1.68 9.89
C ASP A 8 -17.79 -0.87 8.62
N SER A 9 -19.02 -0.40 8.39
CA SER A 9 -19.38 0.43 7.24
C SER A 9 -18.61 1.76 7.21
N LEU A 10 -18.47 2.43 8.36
CA LEU A 10 -17.71 3.68 8.47
C LEU A 10 -16.22 3.48 8.16
N PHE A 11 -15.62 2.39 8.66
CA PHE A 11 -14.22 2.08 8.34
C PHE A 11 -14.02 1.67 6.88
N ILE A 12 -14.99 0.99 6.27
CA ILE A 12 -14.97 0.71 4.82
C ILE A 12 -15.06 2.02 4.03
N LEU A 13 -15.98 2.91 4.40
CA LEU A 13 -16.14 4.21 3.76
C LEU A 13 -14.85 5.05 3.88
N SER A 14 -14.21 5.06 5.05
CA SER A 14 -12.89 5.66 5.24
C SER A 14 -11.87 5.11 4.26
N GLY A 15 -11.84 3.79 4.08
CA GLY A 15 -10.93 3.13 3.14
C GLY A 15 -11.20 3.52 1.68
N ILE A 16 -12.47 3.62 1.29
CA ILE A 16 -12.88 4.04 -0.07
C ILE A 16 -12.47 5.50 -0.32
N ILE A 17 -12.70 6.39 0.65
CA ILE A 17 -12.27 7.79 0.57
C ILE A 17 -10.74 7.86 0.48
N GLY A 18 -10.03 7.10 1.34
CA GLY A 18 -8.57 7.02 1.32
C GLY A 18 -8.03 6.57 -0.03
N ALA A 19 -8.56 5.47 -0.58
CA ALA A 19 -8.20 4.98 -1.91
C ALA A 19 -8.45 6.03 -3.01
N SER A 20 -9.57 6.75 -2.93
CA SER A 20 -9.91 7.80 -3.90
C SER A 20 -8.94 8.98 -3.82
N ILE A 21 -8.53 9.38 -2.61
CA ILE A 21 -7.51 10.42 -2.40
C ILE A 21 -6.15 9.99 -2.97
N LEU A 22 -5.76 8.73 -2.77
CA LEU A 22 -4.51 8.21 -3.34
C LEU A 22 -4.52 8.23 -4.88
N LEU A 23 -5.62 7.82 -5.50
CA LEU A 23 -5.79 7.89 -6.96
C LEU A 23 -5.76 9.33 -7.47
N TYR A 24 -6.42 10.26 -6.76
CA TYR A 24 -6.37 11.68 -7.10
C TYR A 24 -4.94 12.24 -7.00
N GLY A 25 -4.20 11.83 -5.97
CA GLY A 25 -2.80 12.22 -5.73
C GLY A 25 -1.86 11.94 -6.91
N LEU A 26 -2.11 10.90 -7.72
CA LEU A 26 -1.33 10.60 -8.92
C LEU A 26 -1.34 11.70 -9.99
N THR A 27 -2.35 12.59 -9.95
CA THR A 27 -2.50 13.69 -10.91
C THR A 27 -1.96 15.02 -10.38
N GLN A 28 -1.57 15.08 -9.12
CA GLN A 28 -1.17 16.31 -8.44
C GLN A 28 0.35 16.43 -8.29
N MET A 29 0.85 17.67 -8.34
CA MET A 29 2.22 17.99 -7.95
C MET A 29 2.19 19.13 -6.91
N PRO A 30 2.64 18.91 -5.66
CA PRO A 30 3.20 17.69 -5.09
C PRO A 30 2.15 16.62 -4.72
N ALA A 31 2.42 15.34 -5.03
CA ALA A 31 1.53 14.22 -4.74
C ALA A 31 1.54 13.76 -3.26
N GLN A 32 2.59 14.11 -2.51
CA GLN A 32 2.96 13.48 -1.25
C GLN A 32 1.91 13.66 -0.14
N ILE A 33 1.25 14.83 -0.07
CA ILE A 33 0.20 15.11 0.91
C ILE A 33 -0.98 14.15 0.71
N TYR A 34 -1.38 13.92 -0.53
CA TYR A 34 -2.46 13.00 -0.87
C TYR A 34 -2.09 11.57 -0.48
N TYR A 35 -0.84 11.16 -0.72
CA TYR A 35 -0.36 9.85 -0.29
C TYR A 35 -0.40 9.66 1.23
N VAL A 36 0.03 10.65 2.01
CA VAL A 36 -0.03 10.56 3.48
C VAL A 36 -1.47 10.51 3.99
N ILE A 37 -2.34 11.40 3.51
CA ILE A 37 -3.74 11.47 3.96
C ILE A 37 -4.50 10.19 3.56
N GLY A 38 -4.38 9.78 2.29
CA GLY A 38 -5.06 8.60 1.77
C GLY A 38 -4.61 7.32 2.48
N SER A 39 -3.30 7.15 2.70
CA SER A 39 -2.74 6.00 3.41
C SER A 39 -3.16 6.00 4.88
N THR A 40 -3.30 7.17 5.52
CA THR A 40 -3.77 7.26 6.91
C THR A 40 -5.22 6.79 7.05
N LEU A 41 -6.09 7.12 6.10
CA LEU A 41 -7.47 6.64 6.10
C LEU A 41 -7.57 5.14 5.86
N LEU A 42 -6.74 4.60 4.97
CA LEU A 42 -6.60 3.15 4.73
C LEU A 42 -5.99 2.42 5.93
N LEU A 43 -5.08 3.08 6.66
CA LEU A 43 -4.49 2.54 7.87
C LEU A 43 -5.57 2.31 8.94
N PHE A 44 -6.47 3.27 9.14
CA PHE A 44 -7.61 3.07 10.05
C PHE A 44 -8.48 1.87 9.65
N THR A 45 -8.78 1.72 8.36
CA THR A 45 -9.51 0.56 7.86
C THR A 45 -8.75 -0.74 8.15
N SER A 46 -7.46 -0.81 7.83
CA SER A 46 -6.65 -2.01 8.03
C SER A 46 -6.46 -2.36 9.52
N LEU A 47 -6.35 -1.37 10.42
CA LEU A 47 -6.29 -1.56 11.87
C LEU A 47 -7.60 -2.14 12.41
N HIS A 48 -8.74 -1.57 12.01
CA HIS A 48 -10.07 -2.06 12.44
C HIS A 48 -10.28 -3.53 12.06
N PHE A 49 -9.94 -3.90 10.82
CA PHE A 49 -10.06 -5.28 10.33
C PHE A 49 -8.84 -6.18 10.65
N ARG A 50 -7.87 -5.69 11.44
CA ARG A 50 -6.66 -6.41 11.89
C ARG A 50 -5.85 -7.03 10.75
N LEU A 51 -5.66 -6.27 9.68
CA LEU A 51 -5.01 -6.68 8.45
C LEU A 51 -3.50 -6.35 8.47
N LEU A 52 -2.70 -7.13 9.20
CA LEU A 52 -1.27 -6.85 9.48
C LEU A 52 -0.42 -6.45 8.26
N TYR A 53 -0.55 -7.18 7.15
CA TYR A 53 0.16 -6.86 5.91
C TYR A 53 -0.19 -5.45 5.39
N PHE A 54 -1.48 -5.10 5.39
CA PHE A 54 -1.95 -3.83 4.88
C PHE A 54 -1.64 -2.69 5.86
N ILE A 55 -1.69 -2.95 7.18
CA ILE A 55 -1.19 -2.01 8.19
C ILE A 55 0.27 -1.63 7.90
N ALA A 56 1.13 -2.63 7.62
CA ALA A 56 2.52 -2.38 7.28
C ALA A 56 2.67 -1.60 5.97
N LEU A 57 1.93 -1.96 4.91
CA LEU A 57 1.91 -1.22 3.65
C LEU A 57 1.61 0.27 3.89
N GLU A 58 0.52 0.59 4.59
CA GLU A 58 0.13 1.99 4.81
C GLU A 58 1.14 2.74 5.68
N MET A 59 1.67 2.11 6.72
CA MET A 59 2.73 2.72 7.56
C MET A 59 3.98 3.05 6.75
N ILE A 60 4.38 2.16 5.83
CA ILE A 60 5.55 2.37 4.98
C ILE A 60 5.29 3.52 3.98
N LEU A 61 4.10 3.59 3.40
CA LEU A 61 3.71 4.67 2.49
C LEU A 61 3.70 6.03 3.19
N ILE A 62 3.12 6.09 4.40
CA ILE A 62 3.11 7.28 5.25
C ILE A 62 4.54 7.70 5.59
N ALA A 63 5.40 6.76 6.00
CA ALA A 63 6.78 7.07 6.36
C ALA A 63 7.58 7.60 5.15
N GLY A 64 7.44 6.99 3.98
CA GLY A 64 8.12 7.43 2.77
C GLY A 64 7.70 8.83 2.32
N HIS A 65 6.40 9.05 2.13
CA HIS A 65 5.89 10.35 1.68
C HIS A 65 5.97 11.43 2.77
N GLY A 66 5.82 11.04 4.04
CA GLY A 66 5.99 11.91 5.19
C GLY A 66 7.43 12.40 5.32
N ALA A 67 8.43 11.55 5.09
CA ALA A 67 9.83 11.97 5.10
C ALA A 67 10.14 13.03 4.03
N ILE A 68 9.51 12.90 2.85
CA ILE A 68 9.63 13.90 1.78
C ILE A 68 8.97 15.23 2.17
N LEU A 69 7.76 15.19 2.76
CA LEU A 69 7.04 16.38 3.22
C LEU A 69 7.77 17.11 4.36
N LEU A 70 8.47 16.38 5.21
CA LEU A 70 9.27 16.93 6.31
C LEU A 70 10.64 17.43 5.85
N HIS A 71 10.92 17.43 4.54
CA HIS A 71 12.20 17.84 3.96
C HIS A 71 13.40 17.10 4.59
N ILE A 72 13.21 15.83 4.95
CA ILE A 72 14.30 14.97 5.45
C ILE A 72 15.31 14.73 4.31
N ASN A 73 16.58 14.50 4.61
CA ASN A 73 17.61 14.20 3.61
C ASN A 73 17.19 13.03 2.69
N ASN A 74 17.44 13.16 1.39
CA ASN A 74 17.13 12.16 0.36
C ASN A 74 17.62 10.74 0.70
N THR A 75 18.79 10.61 1.35
CA THR A 75 19.32 9.32 1.81
C THR A 75 18.36 8.64 2.79
N LEU A 76 17.83 9.40 3.75
CA LEU A 76 16.86 8.89 4.72
C LEU A 76 15.49 8.64 4.09
N GLN A 77 15.08 9.46 3.12
CA GLN A 77 13.81 9.26 2.39
C GLN A 77 13.76 7.89 1.70
N ILE A 78 14.91 7.39 1.22
CA ILE A 78 15.02 6.06 0.60
C ILE A 78 15.26 4.98 1.67
N ALA A 79 16.14 5.24 2.64
CA ALA A 79 16.50 4.24 3.64
C ALA A 79 15.31 3.85 4.53
N LEU A 80 14.43 4.80 4.88
CA LEU A 80 13.29 4.55 5.76
C LEU A 80 12.32 3.51 5.20
N PRO A 81 11.74 3.65 3.99
CA PRO A 81 10.86 2.64 3.42
C PRO A 81 11.54 1.28 3.20
N VAL A 82 12.82 1.27 2.85
CA VAL A 82 13.60 0.03 2.67
C VAL A 82 13.74 -0.70 3.99
N LEU A 83 14.18 -0.02 5.05
CA LEU A 83 14.35 -0.62 6.37
C LEU A 83 13.03 -1.17 6.93
N LEU A 84 11.93 -0.42 6.76
CA LEU A 84 10.60 -0.90 7.18
C LEU A 84 10.12 -2.10 6.35
N SER A 85 10.45 -2.16 5.05
CA SER A 85 10.15 -3.31 4.20
C SER A 85 10.96 -4.55 4.63
N VAL A 86 12.24 -4.37 4.97
CA VAL A 86 13.10 -5.43 5.52
C VAL A 86 12.58 -5.89 6.89
N GLN A 87 12.16 -4.95 7.75
CA GLN A 87 11.55 -5.27 9.05
C GLN A 87 10.30 -6.12 8.87
N LEU A 88 9.45 -5.80 7.87
CA LEU A 88 8.27 -6.60 7.56
C LEU A 88 8.64 -8.02 7.10
N LEU A 89 9.67 -8.17 6.28
CA LEU A 89 10.17 -9.47 5.85
C LEU A 89 10.67 -10.30 7.05
N VAL A 90 11.48 -9.71 7.93
CA VAL A 90 11.97 -10.36 9.15
C VAL A 90 10.82 -10.74 10.08
N PHE A 91 9.82 -9.87 10.23
CA PHE A 91 8.62 -10.17 11.03
C PHE A 91 7.90 -11.43 10.54
N TYR A 92 7.68 -11.56 9.23
CA TYR A 92 7.02 -12.75 8.66
C TYR A 92 7.90 -14.00 8.65
N LEU A 93 9.23 -13.84 8.57
CA LEU A 93 10.20 -14.92 8.74
C LEU A 93 10.10 -15.51 10.16
N LEU A 94 10.18 -14.65 11.17
CA LEU A 94 10.10 -15.06 12.58
C LEU A 94 8.71 -15.60 12.95
N SER A 95 7.65 -15.14 12.26
CA SER A 95 6.28 -15.65 12.44
C SER A 95 6.03 -17.00 11.75
N GLY A 96 6.99 -17.55 10.98
CA GLY A 96 6.86 -18.82 10.26
C GLY A 96 5.88 -18.78 9.08
N GLN A 97 5.50 -17.60 8.60
CA GLN A 97 4.46 -17.44 7.55
C GLN A 97 5.03 -17.35 6.13
N LEU A 98 6.36 -17.37 5.96
CA LEU A 98 7.01 -17.25 4.65
C LEU A 98 6.76 -18.42 3.69
N ASN A 99 6.25 -19.56 4.17
CA ASN A 99 5.82 -20.66 3.29
C ASN A 99 4.66 -20.25 2.37
N ASN A 100 3.97 -19.15 2.66
CA ASN A 100 2.94 -18.60 1.79
C ASN A 100 3.58 -17.78 0.65
N LEU A 101 3.73 -18.40 -0.53
CA LEU A 101 4.28 -17.75 -1.72
C LEU A 101 3.58 -16.43 -2.07
N PHE A 102 2.26 -16.34 -1.90
CA PHE A 102 1.52 -15.10 -2.19
C PHE A 102 1.90 -13.97 -1.23
N LEU A 103 2.15 -14.29 0.04
CA LEU A 103 2.62 -13.30 1.02
C LEU A 103 4.02 -12.81 0.64
N LEU A 104 4.91 -13.70 0.20
CA LEU A 104 6.23 -13.32 -0.27
C LEU A 104 6.14 -12.38 -1.48
N ILE A 105 5.27 -12.69 -2.45
CA ILE A 105 4.97 -11.80 -3.59
C ILE A 105 4.51 -10.44 -3.07
N GLY A 106 3.58 -10.40 -2.12
CA GLY A 106 3.13 -9.17 -1.50
C GLY A 106 4.27 -8.35 -0.88
N ILE A 107 5.12 -8.98 -0.06
CA ILE A 107 6.26 -8.30 0.59
C ILE A 107 7.23 -7.74 -0.46
N THR A 108 7.52 -8.49 -1.53
CA THR A 108 8.34 -7.97 -2.64
C THR A 108 7.64 -6.81 -3.34
N GLY A 109 6.31 -6.85 -3.45
CA GLY A 109 5.50 -5.75 -3.96
C GLY A 109 5.62 -4.49 -3.13
N ILE A 110 5.55 -4.61 -1.80
CA ILE A 110 5.79 -3.48 -0.88
C ILE A 110 7.20 -2.94 -1.10
N ALA A 111 8.23 -3.79 -1.10
CA ALA A 111 9.61 -3.35 -1.30
C ALA A 111 9.79 -2.59 -2.62
N PHE A 112 9.24 -3.11 -3.72
CA PHE A 112 9.26 -2.42 -5.01
C PHE A 112 8.48 -1.11 -4.96
N LEU A 113 7.28 -1.10 -4.40
CA LEU A 113 6.44 0.09 -4.36
C LEU A 113 7.07 1.17 -3.47
N SER A 114 7.66 0.80 -2.34
CA SER A 114 8.36 1.67 -1.39
C SER A 114 9.64 2.29 -1.97
N VAL A 115 10.36 1.54 -2.81
CA VAL A 115 11.52 2.07 -3.57
C VAL A 115 11.06 2.86 -4.80
N GLY A 116 9.99 2.41 -5.46
CA GLY A 116 9.40 3.00 -6.68
C GLY A 116 8.68 4.32 -6.44
N PHE A 117 8.13 4.54 -5.24
CA PHE A 117 7.56 5.82 -4.82
C PHE A 117 8.61 6.94 -4.71
N ALA A 118 9.90 6.60 -4.72
CA ALA A 118 11.00 7.56 -4.74
C ALA A 118 11.51 7.91 -6.16
N TYR A 119 10.61 8.07 -7.15
CA TYR A 119 10.76 9.05 -8.27
C TYR A 119 11.25 8.68 -9.68
N VAL A 120 11.42 7.43 -10.13
CA VAL A 120 12.05 7.28 -11.47
C VAL A 120 11.45 6.22 -12.38
N ASN A 121 11.07 5.05 -11.87
CA ASN A 121 10.83 3.91 -12.75
C ASN A 121 9.39 3.37 -12.71
N GLN A 122 8.64 3.64 -13.77
CA GLN A 122 7.26 3.15 -13.94
C GLN A 122 7.18 1.61 -13.97
N TRP A 123 8.23 0.90 -14.38
CA TRP A 123 8.27 -0.57 -14.28
C TRP A 123 8.27 -1.05 -12.84
N ILE A 124 9.04 -0.41 -11.96
CA ILE A 124 9.07 -0.76 -10.54
C ILE A 124 7.71 -0.47 -9.91
N PHE A 125 7.09 0.66 -10.26
CA PHE A 125 5.75 1.02 -9.79
C PHE A 125 4.69 -0.01 -10.27
N PHE A 126 4.77 -0.44 -11.54
CA PHE A 126 3.91 -1.48 -12.10
C PHE A 126 4.04 -2.81 -11.36
N PHE A 127 5.26 -3.34 -11.22
CA PHE A 127 5.48 -4.63 -10.56
C PHE A 127 5.16 -4.58 -9.06
N GLY A 128 5.44 -3.45 -8.41
CA GLY A 128 5.05 -3.21 -7.02
C GLY A 128 3.53 -3.28 -6.83
N GLY A 129 2.78 -2.49 -7.59
CA GLY A 129 1.32 -2.48 -7.56
C GLY A 129 0.71 -3.84 -7.92
N LEU A 130 1.19 -4.48 -8.99
CA LEU A 130 0.69 -5.79 -9.41
C LEU A 130 0.89 -6.86 -8.33
N SER A 131 2.06 -6.88 -7.69
CA SER A 131 2.37 -7.86 -6.64
C SER A 131 1.49 -7.69 -5.40
N ILE A 132 1.23 -6.44 -4.99
CA ILE A 132 0.29 -6.14 -3.89
C ILE A 132 -1.13 -6.53 -4.28
N ALA A 133 -1.56 -6.25 -5.52
CA ALA A 133 -2.87 -6.63 -6.01
C ALA A 133 -3.07 -8.15 -6.00
N ILE A 134 -2.09 -8.92 -6.48
CA ILE A 134 -2.11 -10.40 -6.47
C ILE A 134 -2.31 -10.92 -5.04
N TYR A 135 -1.52 -10.42 -4.08
CA TYR A 135 -1.65 -10.84 -2.69
C TYR A 135 -3.01 -10.46 -2.10
N ALA A 136 -3.52 -9.26 -2.40
CA ALA A 136 -4.82 -8.81 -1.95
C ALA A 136 -5.98 -9.65 -2.52
N PHE A 137 -5.94 -10.01 -3.81
CA PHE A 137 -6.90 -10.94 -4.40
C PHE A 137 -6.83 -12.33 -3.74
N HIS A 138 -5.63 -12.84 -3.46
CA HIS A 138 -5.48 -14.09 -2.72
C HIS A 138 -6.11 -14.01 -1.32
N CYS A 139 -5.91 -12.91 -0.58
CA CYS A 139 -6.58 -12.71 0.72
C CYS A 139 -8.11 -12.65 0.60
N ALA A 140 -8.63 -11.99 -0.43
CA ALA A 140 -10.07 -11.93 -0.69
C ALA A 140 -10.63 -13.32 -1.00
N TYR A 141 -9.95 -14.09 -1.85
CA TYR A 141 -10.30 -15.49 -2.15
C TYR A 141 -10.31 -16.39 -0.90
N ARG A 142 -9.41 -16.12 0.07
CA ARG A 142 -9.37 -16.80 1.37
C ARG A 142 -10.41 -16.29 2.39
N GLY A 143 -11.38 -15.48 1.96
CA GLY A 143 -12.52 -15.05 2.77
C GLY A 143 -12.41 -13.65 3.39
N LYS A 144 -11.30 -12.93 3.20
CA LYS A 144 -11.13 -11.56 3.72
C LYS A 144 -11.58 -10.53 2.67
N LEU A 145 -12.88 -10.45 2.38
CA LEU A 145 -13.41 -9.63 1.28
C LEU A 145 -13.01 -8.15 1.32
N ILE A 146 -12.80 -7.58 2.51
CA ILE A 146 -12.35 -6.19 2.66
C ILE A 146 -11.01 -5.92 1.95
N THR A 147 -10.19 -6.95 1.75
CA THR A 147 -8.91 -6.83 1.03
C THR A 147 -9.07 -6.50 -0.46
N LEU A 148 -10.28 -6.67 -1.02
CA LEU A 148 -10.60 -6.22 -2.39
C LEU A 148 -10.39 -4.72 -2.59
N LEU A 149 -10.53 -3.91 -1.52
CA LEU A 149 -10.26 -2.48 -1.57
C LEU A 149 -8.83 -2.21 -2.06
N TRP A 150 -7.84 -2.87 -1.45
CA TRP A 150 -6.45 -2.79 -1.86
C TRP A 150 -6.18 -3.48 -3.18
N ALA A 151 -6.87 -4.59 -3.48
CA ALA A 151 -6.73 -5.30 -4.74
C ALA A 151 -7.11 -4.40 -5.93
N ILE A 152 -8.27 -3.75 -5.86
CA ILE A 152 -8.75 -2.83 -6.90
C ILE A 152 -7.83 -1.61 -7.00
N LEU A 153 -7.50 -0.97 -5.88
CA LEU A 153 -6.62 0.20 -5.85
C LEU A 153 -5.27 -0.09 -6.51
N ASN A 154 -4.59 -1.17 -6.12
CA ASN A 154 -3.27 -1.50 -6.64
C ASN A 154 -3.32 -2.00 -8.09
N THR A 155 -4.43 -2.61 -8.52
CA THR A 155 -4.67 -2.92 -9.93
C THR A 155 -4.77 -1.64 -10.75
N LEU A 156 -5.51 -0.63 -10.26
CA LEU A 156 -5.60 0.67 -10.93
C LEU A 156 -4.23 1.36 -11.01
N PHE A 157 -3.43 1.31 -9.95
CA PHE A 157 -2.05 1.81 -9.98
C PHE A 157 -1.19 1.11 -11.03
N ALA A 158 -1.25 -0.23 -11.11
CA ALA A 158 -0.52 -0.97 -12.13
C ALA A 158 -0.99 -0.61 -13.55
N LEU A 159 -2.31 -0.47 -13.76
CA LEU A 159 -2.87 -0.07 -15.06
C LEU A 159 -2.43 1.35 -15.46
N ILE A 160 -2.39 2.29 -14.52
CA ILE A 160 -1.91 3.65 -14.78
C ILE A 160 -0.40 3.62 -15.11
N ALA A 161 0.38 2.80 -14.41
CA ALA A 161 1.81 2.64 -14.63
C ALA A 161 2.11 2.13 -16.05
N ILE A 162 1.41 1.06 -16.48
CA ILE A 162 1.61 0.47 -17.80
C ILE A 162 1.10 1.40 -18.91
N TYR A 163 -0.01 2.12 -18.67
CA TYR A 163 -0.48 3.15 -19.58
C TYR A 163 0.59 4.24 -19.79
N LYS A 164 1.18 4.74 -18.71
CA LYS A 164 2.29 5.71 -18.81
C LYS A 164 3.46 5.13 -19.60
N LEU A 165 3.90 3.90 -19.30
CA LEU A 165 5.00 3.25 -20.02
C LEU A 165 4.78 3.11 -21.54
N ILE A 166 3.54 2.93 -22.00
CA ILE A 166 3.23 2.72 -23.41
C ILE A 166 3.08 4.05 -24.15
N PHE A 167 2.52 5.08 -23.51
CA PHE A 167 2.09 6.32 -24.17
C PHE A 167 2.89 7.58 -23.80
N TYR A 168 3.76 7.53 -22.80
CA TYR A 168 4.57 8.66 -22.30
C TYR A 168 6.01 8.24 -22.03
#